data_AF-A0A953UHE0-F1
#
_entry.id   AF-A0A953UHE0-F1
#
_cell.length_a   1.000
_cell.length_b   1.000
_cell.length_c   1.000
_cell.angle_alpha   90.00
_cell.angle_beta   90.00
_cell.angle_gamma   90.00
#
_symmetry.space_group_name_H-M   'P 1'
#
loop_
_entity.id
_entity.type
_entity.pdbx_description
1 polymer ?
#
loop_
_entity_poly.entity_id
_entity_poly.type
_entity_poly.pdbx_seq_one_letter_code
_entity_poly.pdbx_strand_id
1 'polypeptide(L)'
;MLDAHNCYPYDGRWQDRLPRALAAGSPVSIEQDLTWYVDPATRQGRIAISHRRKATGSEPTLRQYFFDQVRPIVERALRDNDRARWPLIVLHFDFKSNEPPLLHAVWDLLGEYEDWITTARKTAKPHDLAPFDPKPILVVTEDSDAQEEVFYRQVPVGAKLRLFGSAHTAKIPGNSDEERDHYAATLPPAKLLTERPTDYRRWWNNSWHEVEEGGQTRAGAWTASDARRLRALVKHAHRLGYWIRFYTLDGFPADDDHGWDQGYNFGSLEGARVRWRAAIEAGVDFIATDQYEDLAQEMKARSTPAAVSSR
;
A
#
# COMPACT_ATOMS: atom_id res chain seq x y z
N MET A 1 5.96 1.34 8.54
CA MET A 1 4.71 2.12 8.73
C MET A 1 3.53 1.18 8.60
N LEU A 2 2.46 1.46 9.35
CA LEU A 2 1.17 0.79 9.19
C LEU A 2 0.59 1.11 7.80
N ASP A 3 0.09 0.10 7.10
CA ASP A 3 -0.78 0.25 5.94
C ASP A 3 -2.17 -0.33 6.23
N ALA A 4 -3.17 0.56 6.31
CA ALA A 4 -4.55 0.19 6.55
C ALA A 4 -5.15 -0.35 5.25
N HIS A 5 -5.18 -1.68 5.16
CA HIS A 5 -5.72 -2.42 4.01
C HIS A 5 -7.25 -2.33 4.00
N ASN A 6 -7.83 -2.40 2.79
CA ASN A 6 -9.28 -2.32 2.58
C ASN A 6 -9.98 -1.17 3.32
N CYS A 7 -9.36 0.01 3.37
CA CYS A 7 -9.82 1.11 4.20
C CYS A 7 -10.99 1.89 3.57
N TYR A 8 -12.01 1.18 3.10
CA TYR A 8 -13.16 1.70 2.38
C TYR A 8 -14.45 0.92 2.72
N PRO A 9 -15.65 1.45 2.41
CA PRO A 9 -16.90 0.76 2.67
C PRO A 9 -17.07 -0.39 1.69
N TYR A 10 -17.42 -1.57 2.19
CA TYR A 10 -17.63 -2.74 1.34
C TYR A 10 -19.09 -3.18 1.44
N ASP A 11 -19.76 -3.22 0.29
CA ASP A 11 -21.20 -3.48 0.16
C ASP A 11 -22.08 -2.67 1.15
N GLY A 12 -21.70 -1.40 1.37
CA GLY A 12 -22.40 -0.48 2.27
C GLY A 12 -22.10 -0.66 3.77
N ARG A 13 -21.32 -1.67 4.15
CA ARG A 13 -20.80 -1.90 5.51
C ARG A 13 -19.48 -1.16 5.74
N TRP A 14 -19.10 -1.03 7.01
CA TRP A 14 -17.79 -0.52 7.46
C TRP A 14 -17.40 0.87 6.95
N GLN A 15 -18.37 1.80 6.93
CA GLN A 15 -18.17 3.17 6.44
C GLN A 15 -17.15 3.99 7.26
N ASP A 16 -16.86 3.55 8.48
CA ASP A 16 -15.98 4.18 9.47
C ASP A 16 -14.51 3.73 9.38
N ARG A 17 -14.14 2.84 8.44
CA ARG A 17 -12.75 2.36 8.30
C ARG A 17 -11.73 3.49 8.12
N LEU A 18 -12.01 4.46 7.25
CA LEU A 18 -11.11 5.61 7.05
C LEU A 18 -10.92 6.45 8.31
N PRO A 19 -11.99 6.93 9.00
CA PRO A 19 -11.85 7.59 10.29
C PRO A 19 -11.05 6.79 11.32
N ARG A 20 -11.24 5.46 11.39
CA ARG A 20 -10.50 4.57 12.32
C ARG A 20 -9.01 4.49 11.96
N ALA A 21 -8.67 4.34 10.69
CA ALA A 21 -7.27 4.34 10.23
C ALA A 21 -6.58 5.68 10.54
N LEU A 22 -7.26 6.81 10.34
CA LEU A 22 -6.73 8.13 10.69
C LEU A 22 -6.54 8.29 12.21
N ALA A 23 -7.41 7.69 13.03
CA ALA A 23 -7.30 7.69 14.49
C ALA A 23 -6.14 6.80 15.00
N ALA A 24 -5.70 5.81 14.21
CA ALA A 24 -4.60 4.93 14.57
C ALA A 24 -3.27 5.69 14.76
N GLY A 25 -3.07 6.80 14.04
CA GLY A 25 -1.95 7.72 14.20
C GLY A 25 -1.37 8.18 12.86
N SER A 26 -0.34 9.02 12.90
CA SER A 26 0.44 9.41 11.71
C SER A 26 1.94 9.20 11.97
N PRO A 27 2.74 8.84 10.95
CA PRO A 27 2.30 8.62 9.57
C PRO A 27 1.53 7.29 9.40
N VAL A 28 0.59 7.26 8.45
CA VAL A 28 -0.24 6.08 8.14
C VAL A 28 -0.39 5.92 6.63
N SER A 29 -0.28 4.69 6.13
CA SER A 29 -0.68 4.35 4.76
C SER A 29 -2.14 3.87 4.76
N ILE A 30 -2.91 4.25 3.75
CA ILE A 30 -4.34 3.99 3.64
C ILE A 30 -4.63 3.54 2.21
N GLU A 31 -5.09 2.31 2.07
CA GLU A 31 -5.43 1.71 0.79
C GLU A 31 -6.86 2.05 0.37
N GLN A 32 -7.06 2.35 -0.91
CA GLN A 32 -8.37 2.57 -1.54
C GLN A 32 -8.46 1.76 -2.83
N ASP A 33 -9.50 0.93 -2.93
CA ASP A 33 -9.80 0.17 -4.14
C ASP A 33 -10.57 1.04 -5.14
N LEU A 34 -10.08 1.12 -6.36
CA LEU A 34 -10.66 1.99 -7.39
C LEU A 34 -11.23 1.18 -8.56
N THR A 35 -12.41 1.59 -9.02
CA THR A 35 -13.00 1.12 -10.26
C THR A 35 -13.71 2.26 -11.00
N TRP A 36 -14.04 2.02 -12.28
CA TRP A 36 -14.83 2.94 -13.09
C TRP A 36 -16.31 2.64 -12.96
N TYR A 37 -17.10 3.68 -12.72
CA TYR A 37 -18.54 3.61 -12.84
C TYR A 37 -19.01 4.53 -13.94
N VAL A 38 -19.92 4.05 -14.80
CA VAL A 38 -20.64 4.87 -15.78
C VAL A 38 -22.12 4.86 -15.42
N ASP A 39 -22.66 6.04 -15.13
CA ASP A 39 -24.08 6.21 -14.87
C ASP A 39 -24.89 5.83 -16.13
N PRO A 40 -25.81 4.86 -16.05
CA PRO A 40 -26.57 4.41 -17.20
C PRO A 40 -27.53 5.49 -17.75
N ALA A 41 -28.00 6.42 -16.92
CA ALA A 41 -28.93 7.47 -17.31
C ALA A 41 -28.21 8.66 -17.95
N THR A 42 -27.08 9.09 -17.38
CA THR A 42 -26.35 10.29 -17.86
C THR A 42 -25.19 9.97 -18.79
N ARG A 43 -24.75 8.70 -18.83
CA ARG A 43 -23.53 8.24 -19.50
C ARG A 43 -22.24 8.88 -18.99
N GLN A 44 -22.31 9.60 -17.87
CA GLN A 44 -21.15 10.21 -17.23
C GLN A 44 -20.40 9.16 -16.41
N GLY A 45 -19.08 9.16 -16.55
CA GLY A 45 -18.21 8.28 -15.79
C GLY A 45 -17.64 8.95 -14.55
N ARG A 46 -17.35 8.16 -13.51
CA ARG A 46 -16.74 8.62 -12.27
C ARG A 46 -15.85 7.54 -11.64
N ILE A 47 -14.88 7.99 -10.85
CA ILE A 47 -14.13 7.12 -9.95
C ILE A 47 -15.08 6.64 -8.85
N ALA A 48 -15.17 5.33 -8.67
CA ALA A 48 -15.91 4.69 -7.60
C ALA A 48 -14.94 3.92 -6.70
N ILE A 49 -15.14 4.00 -5.39
CA ILE A 49 -14.38 3.18 -4.45
C ILE A 49 -15.07 1.83 -4.28
N SER A 50 -14.43 0.77 -4.76
CA SER A 50 -15.01 -0.57 -4.75
C SER A 50 -13.97 -1.65 -4.98
N HIS A 51 -14.05 -2.73 -4.20
CA HIS A 51 -13.31 -3.96 -4.46
C HIS A 51 -13.79 -4.69 -5.73
N ARG A 52 -15.01 -4.38 -6.19
CA ARG A 52 -15.61 -5.04 -7.35
C ARG A 52 -15.08 -4.37 -8.62
N ARG A 53 -14.73 -5.20 -9.62
CA ARG A 53 -14.42 -4.71 -10.97
C ARG A 53 -15.56 -3.91 -11.61
N LYS A 54 -16.81 -4.19 -11.23
CA LYS A 54 -17.99 -3.47 -11.70
C LYS A 54 -18.72 -2.85 -10.52
N ALA A 55 -18.70 -1.53 -10.45
CA ALA A 55 -19.47 -0.76 -9.48
C ALA A 55 -20.98 -0.82 -9.79
N THR A 56 -21.80 -0.71 -8.73
CA THR A 56 -23.26 -0.67 -8.82
C THR A 56 -23.79 0.75 -9.01
N GLY A 57 -23.00 1.75 -8.61
CA GLY A 57 -23.35 3.17 -8.63
C GLY A 57 -23.66 3.75 -7.26
N SER A 58 -23.82 2.92 -6.22
CA SER A 58 -24.01 3.38 -4.84
C SER A 58 -22.70 3.67 -4.11
N GLU A 59 -21.57 3.29 -4.68
CA GLU A 59 -20.25 3.46 -4.07
C GLU A 59 -19.86 4.93 -3.99
N PRO A 60 -19.19 5.36 -2.90
CA PRO A 60 -18.74 6.72 -2.79
C PRO A 60 -17.66 7.03 -3.84
N THR A 61 -17.50 8.31 -4.15
CA THR A 61 -16.40 8.77 -5.00
C THR A 61 -15.12 8.90 -4.19
N LEU A 62 -13.95 8.78 -4.84
CA LEU A 62 -12.66 9.00 -4.20
C LEU A 62 -12.53 10.39 -3.56
N ARG A 63 -13.11 11.42 -4.19
CA ARG A 63 -13.15 12.78 -3.62
C ARG A 63 -13.88 12.81 -2.28
N GLN A 64 -15.13 12.32 -2.27
CA GLN A 64 -16.01 12.41 -1.10
C GLN A 64 -15.51 11.54 0.04
N TYR A 65 -15.05 10.33 -0.28
CA TYR A 65 -14.66 9.38 0.76
C TYR A 65 -13.28 9.70 1.32
N PHE A 66 -12.28 10.02 0.48
CA PHE A 66 -10.92 10.25 0.96
C PHE A 66 -10.60 11.74 1.10
N PHE A 67 -10.56 12.50 0.00
CA PHE A 67 -10.03 13.86 0.00
C PHE A 67 -10.81 14.82 0.91
N ASP A 68 -12.14 14.75 0.91
CA ASP A 68 -12.95 15.60 1.77
C ASP A 68 -12.82 15.23 3.26
N GLN A 69 -12.59 13.97 3.58
CA GLN A 69 -12.39 13.50 4.97
C GLN A 69 -11.01 13.90 5.51
N VAL A 70 -9.95 13.82 4.70
CA VAL A 70 -8.59 14.19 5.14
C VAL A 70 -8.32 15.69 5.08
N ARG A 71 -9.18 16.47 4.40
CA ARG A 71 -9.03 17.93 4.22
C ARG A 71 -8.67 18.67 5.51
N PRO A 72 -9.37 18.49 6.65
CA PRO A 72 -9.03 19.25 7.86
C PRO A 72 -7.63 18.92 8.40
N ILE A 73 -7.17 17.69 8.22
CA ILE A 73 -5.85 17.22 8.64
C ILE A 73 -4.77 17.83 7.74
N VAL A 74 -4.98 17.74 6.42
CA VAL A 74 -4.01 18.19 5.41
C VAL A 74 -3.88 19.71 5.39
N GLU A 75 -5.01 20.44 5.39
CA GLU A 75 -4.98 21.90 5.40
C GLU A 75 -4.37 22.44 6.69
N ARG A 76 -4.57 21.76 7.83
CA ARG A 76 -3.84 22.10 9.06
C ARG A 76 -2.35 21.86 8.91
N ALA A 77 -1.95 20.69 8.41
CA ALA A 77 -0.55 20.37 8.19
C ALA A 77 0.17 21.36 7.25
N LEU A 78 -0.50 21.79 6.18
CA LEU A 78 0.02 22.82 5.27
C LEU A 78 0.19 24.19 5.94
N ARG A 79 -0.75 24.58 6.81
CA ARG A 79 -0.63 25.82 7.60
C ARG A 79 0.50 25.73 8.64
N ASP A 80 0.61 24.60 9.33
CA ASP A 80 1.64 24.35 10.34
C ASP A 80 3.03 24.25 9.68
N ASN A 81 3.09 23.77 8.43
CA ASN A 81 4.29 23.65 7.59
C ASN A 81 5.46 22.92 8.27
N ASP A 82 5.15 21.96 9.16
CA ASP A 82 6.14 21.08 9.76
C ASP A 82 6.54 19.98 8.79
N ARG A 83 7.39 20.35 7.82
CA ARG A 83 7.85 19.48 6.72
C ARG A 83 8.62 18.25 7.21
N ALA A 84 9.17 18.27 8.43
CA ALA A 84 9.89 17.14 9.00
C ALA A 84 8.96 15.97 9.36
N ARG A 85 7.66 16.23 9.49
CA ARG A 85 6.63 15.21 9.77
C ARG A 85 5.95 14.67 8.54
N TRP A 86 6.29 15.17 7.35
CA TRP A 86 5.66 14.74 6.11
C TRP A 86 6.37 13.52 5.50
N PRO A 87 5.63 12.62 4.82
CA PRO A 87 4.18 12.63 4.65
C PRO A 87 3.44 12.20 5.93
N LEU A 88 2.24 12.75 6.16
CA LEU A 88 1.34 12.30 7.22
C LEU A 88 0.52 11.10 6.79
N ILE A 89 0.15 11.06 5.50
CA ILE A 89 -0.68 10.02 4.90
C ILE A 89 0.00 9.52 3.64
N VAL A 90 0.12 8.20 3.50
CA VAL A 90 0.36 7.57 2.19
C VAL A 90 -0.99 7.11 1.65
N LEU A 91 -1.43 7.66 0.53
CA LEU A 91 -2.62 7.19 -0.18
C LEU A 91 -2.18 6.10 -1.15
N HIS A 92 -2.60 4.87 -0.88
CA HIS A 92 -2.28 3.70 -1.69
C HIS A 92 -3.49 3.34 -2.55
N PHE A 93 -3.32 3.31 -3.87
CA PHE A 93 -4.36 2.87 -4.80
C PHE A 93 -4.15 1.43 -5.24
N ASP A 94 -5.21 0.63 -5.12
CA ASP A 94 -5.35 -0.69 -5.73
C ASP A 94 -6.45 -0.59 -6.81
N PHE A 95 -6.07 -0.81 -8.07
CA PHE A 95 -6.98 -0.62 -9.19
C PHE A 95 -7.64 -1.93 -9.61
N LYS A 96 -8.96 -2.02 -9.43
CA LYS A 96 -9.74 -3.20 -9.83
C LYS A 96 -10.05 -3.22 -11.32
N SER A 97 -9.92 -2.08 -12.00
CA SER A 97 -9.85 -1.98 -13.46
C SER A 97 -8.76 -0.99 -13.88
N ASN A 98 -8.19 -1.18 -15.08
CA ASN A 98 -7.14 -0.31 -15.63
C ASN A 98 -7.60 0.36 -16.94
N GLU A 99 -8.90 0.62 -17.05
CA GLU A 99 -9.43 1.28 -18.24
C GLU A 99 -8.97 2.74 -18.33
N PRO A 100 -8.62 3.25 -19.52
CA PRO A 100 -8.07 4.60 -19.66
C PRO A 100 -8.92 5.71 -19.02
N PRO A 101 -10.27 5.72 -19.10
CA PRO A 101 -11.08 6.75 -18.46
C PRO A 101 -10.89 6.84 -16.94
N LEU A 102 -10.75 5.70 -16.25
CA LEU A 102 -10.49 5.67 -14.82
C LEU A 102 -9.11 6.26 -14.50
N LEU A 103 -8.08 5.83 -15.23
CA LEU A 103 -6.72 6.30 -15.03
C LEU A 103 -6.62 7.82 -15.25
N HIS A 104 -7.19 8.33 -16.35
CA HIS A 104 -7.22 9.78 -16.61
C HIS A 104 -8.00 10.54 -15.54
N ALA A 105 -9.17 10.04 -15.13
CA ALA A 105 -9.96 10.68 -14.08
C ALA A 105 -9.20 10.76 -12.75
N VAL A 106 -8.47 9.69 -12.38
CA VAL A 106 -7.60 9.72 -11.19
C VAL A 106 -6.50 10.75 -11.35
N TRP A 107 -5.81 10.78 -12.48
CA TRP A 107 -4.74 11.76 -12.73
C TRP A 107 -5.22 13.21 -12.64
N ASP A 108 -6.39 13.50 -13.21
CA ASP A 108 -7.02 14.81 -13.17
C ASP A 108 -7.41 15.20 -11.74
N LEU A 109 -8.04 14.27 -11.00
CA LEU A 109 -8.37 14.48 -9.58
C LEU A 109 -7.12 14.78 -8.74
N LEU A 110 -6.04 14.02 -8.92
CA LEU A 110 -4.77 14.30 -8.23
C LEU A 110 -4.19 15.67 -8.62
N GLY A 111 -4.45 16.13 -9.85
CA GLY A 111 -4.07 17.47 -10.30
C GLY A 111 -4.77 18.59 -9.55
N GLU A 112 -6.04 18.40 -9.18
CA GLU A 112 -6.77 19.36 -8.35
C GLU A 112 -6.23 19.46 -6.91
N TYR A 113 -5.60 18.38 -6.42
CA TYR A 113 -5.01 18.31 -5.08
C TYR A 113 -3.48 18.37 -5.10
N GLU A 114 -2.84 18.85 -6.19
CA GLU A 114 -1.38 18.80 -6.35
C GLU A 114 -0.63 19.48 -5.19
N ASP A 115 -1.17 20.57 -4.63
CA ASP A 115 -0.54 21.29 -3.51
C ASP A 115 -0.50 20.50 -2.19
N TRP A 116 -1.29 19.43 -2.08
CA TRP A 116 -1.36 18.53 -0.93
C TRP A 116 -0.44 17.32 -1.08
N ILE A 117 0.03 17.05 -2.29
CA ILE A 117 0.64 15.79 -2.70
C ILE A 117 2.15 15.94 -2.89
N THR A 118 2.90 14.98 -2.36
CA THR A 118 4.34 14.85 -2.53
C THR A 118 4.60 14.57 -4.00
N THR A 119 5.39 15.43 -4.64
CA THR A 119 5.69 15.32 -6.06
C THR A 119 7.17 15.08 -6.30
N ALA A 120 7.52 14.64 -7.51
CA ALA A 120 8.89 14.65 -8.02
C ALA A 120 8.87 15.10 -9.47
N ARG A 121 9.94 15.74 -9.95
CA ARG A 121 10.02 16.09 -11.38
C ARG A 121 10.30 14.84 -12.22
N LYS A 122 9.54 14.62 -13.29
CA LYS A 122 9.88 13.62 -14.29
C LYS A 122 11.21 13.98 -14.94
N THR A 123 12.10 13.02 -15.01
CA THR A 123 13.44 13.19 -15.59
C THR A 123 13.49 12.65 -17.02
N ALA A 124 14.50 13.05 -17.77
CA ALA A 124 14.71 12.52 -19.12
C ALA A 124 15.23 11.07 -19.12
N LYS A 125 15.82 10.63 -18.00
CA LYS A 125 16.38 9.30 -17.82
C LYS A 125 15.71 8.68 -16.59
N PRO A 126 14.87 7.64 -16.76
CA PRO A 126 14.04 7.13 -15.65
C PRO A 126 14.81 6.79 -14.37
N HIS A 127 16.07 6.36 -14.46
CA HIS A 127 16.87 6.01 -13.28
C HIS A 127 17.59 7.20 -12.61
N ASP A 128 17.49 8.40 -13.17
CA ASP A 128 18.00 9.63 -12.54
C ASP A 128 16.94 10.13 -11.57
N LEU A 129 16.88 9.54 -10.37
CA LEU A 129 15.78 9.76 -9.44
C LEU A 129 15.75 11.24 -8.98
N ALA A 130 14.77 12.00 -9.45
CA ALA A 130 14.51 13.34 -8.92
C ALA A 130 14.14 13.25 -7.43
N PRO A 131 14.62 14.19 -6.59
CA PRO A 131 14.21 14.25 -5.20
C PRO A 131 12.71 14.54 -5.10
N PHE A 132 12.07 13.99 -4.07
CA PHE A 132 10.72 14.39 -3.73
C PHE A 132 10.68 15.85 -3.25
N ASP A 133 9.61 16.56 -3.56
CA ASP A 133 9.12 17.74 -2.85
C ASP A 133 8.01 17.27 -1.89
N PRO A 134 8.34 17.00 -0.62
CA PRO A 134 7.38 16.43 0.32
C PRO A 134 6.21 17.37 0.61
N LYS A 135 5.03 16.75 0.73
CA LYS A 135 3.77 17.35 1.18
C LYS A 135 3.04 16.37 2.11
N PRO A 136 1.93 16.77 2.76
CA PRO A 136 1.25 15.90 3.72
C PRO A 136 0.79 14.55 3.17
N ILE A 137 0.46 14.45 1.88
CA ILE A 137 0.08 13.19 1.23
C ILE A 137 1.21 12.70 0.33
N LEU A 138 1.55 11.42 0.36
CA LEU A 138 2.31 10.73 -0.69
C LEU A 138 1.37 9.74 -1.37
N VAL A 139 1.32 9.69 -2.71
CA VAL A 139 0.42 8.77 -3.43
C VAL A 139 1.24 7.66 -4.08
N VAL A 140 0.82 6.41 -3.88
CA VAL A 140 1.44 5.22 -4.48
C VAL A 140 0.41 4.35 -5.18
N THR A 141 0.83 3.62 -6.20
CA THR A 141 0.00 2.66 -6.95
C THR A 141 0.80 1.40 -7.29
N GLU A 142 0.12 0.39 -7.82
CA GLU A 142 0.67 -0.93 -8.13
C GLU A 142 1.55 -0.97 -9.39
N ASP A 143 1.86 -2.18 -9.87
CA ASP A 143 2.88 -2.40 -10.89
C ASP A 143 2.36 -2.30 -12.34
N SER A 144 1.07 -2.05 -12.56
CA SER A 144 0.43 -2.07 -13.89
C SER A 144 1.10 -1.17 -14.94
N ASP A 145 1.41 -1.74 -16.11
CA ASP A 145 1.92 -1.01 -17.28
C ASP A 145 0.92 0.02 -17.82
N ALA A 146 -0.38 -0.27 -17.74
CA ALA A 146 -1.42 0.66 -18.17
C ALA A 146 -1.45 1.91 -17.27
N GLN A 147 -1.21 1.74 -15.97
CA GLN A 147 -1.06 2.85 -15.03
C GLN A 147 0.21 3.65 -15.34
N GLU A 148 1.35 2.99 -15.58
CA GLU A 148 2.59 3.67 -15.98
C GLU A 148 2.43 4.49 -17.28
N GLU A 149 1.69 3.97 -18.25
CA GLU A 149 1.42 4.69 -19.49
C GLU A 149 0.79 6.06 -19.23
N VAL A 150 -0.27 6.12 -18.42
CA VAL A 150 -0.99 7.36 -18.11
C VAL A 150 -0.25 8.23 -17.09
N PHE A 151 0.17 7.65 -15.97
CA PHE A 151 0.73 8.41 -14.83
C PHE A 151 2.20 8.77 -14.99
N TYR A 152 2.89 8.17 -15.96
CA TYR A 152 4.31 8.43 -16.19
C TYR A 152 4.64 8.70 -17.65
N ARG A 153 4.34 7.81 -18.60
CA ARG A 153 4.84 7.94 -19.98
C ARG A 153 4.25 9.14 -20.71
N GLN A 154 2.96 9.38 -20.56
CA GLN A 154 2.26 10.55 -21.13
C GLN A 154 2.60 11.87 -20.44
N VAL A 155 3.17 11.84 -19.24
CA VAL A 155 3.61 13.04 -18.53
C VAL A 155 4.88 13.60 -19.21
N PRO A 156 4.96 14.89 -19.57
CA PRO A 156 6.17 15.45 -20.18
C PRO A 156 7.37 15.45 -19.23
N VAL A 157 8.58 15.32 -19.78
CA VAL A 157 9.82 15.53 -19.01
C VAL A 157 9.83 16.92 -18.40
N GLY A 158 10.21 17.03 -17.13
CA GLY A 158 10.22 18.27 -16.35
C GLY A 158 8.93 18.60 -15.61
N ALA A 159 7.80 17.96 -15.97
CA ALA A 159 6.54 18.08 -15.25
C ALA A 159 6.58 17.32 -13.91
N LYS A 160 5.62 17.60 -13.03
CA LYS A 160 5.50 16.94 -11.72
C LYS A 160 4.78 15.60 -11.86
N LEU A 161 5.40 14.55 -11.34
CA LEU A 161 4.76 13.29 -11.01
C LEU A 161 4.05 13.44 -9.66
N ARG A 162 2.79 13.00 -9.59
CA ARG A 162 1.93 13.11 -8.41
C ARG A 162 1.67 11.78 -7.70
N LEU A 163 2.14 10.68 -8.30
CA LEU A 163 1.90 9.32 -7.85
C LEU A 163 3.03 8.42 -8.34
N PHE A 164 3.36 7.39 -7.54
CA PHE A 164 4.53 6.52 -7.77
C PHE A 164 4.15 5.04 -7.77
N GLY A 165 4.47 4.33 -8.86
CA GLY A 165 4.17 2.91 -9.04
C GLY A 165 5.10 1.98 -8.26
N SER A 166 4.65 0.74 -8.04
CA SER A 166 5.53 -0.33 -7.54
C SER A 166 6.32 -0.94 -8.69
N ALA A 167 7.50 -1.48 -8.37
CA ALA A 167 8.30 -2.31 -9.25
C ALA A 167 7.57 -3.62 -9.57
N HIS A 168 7.89 -4.19 -10.73
CA HIS A 168 7.46 -5.53 -11.07
C HIS A 168 8.21 -6.57 -10.26
N THR A 169 7.49 -7.55 -9.72
CA THR A 169 8.08 -8.82 -9.34
C THR A 169 8.26 -9.66 -10.60
N ALA A 170 9.47 -10.16 -10.82
CA ALA A 170 9.77 -11.05 -11.93
C ALA A 170 8.88 -12.29 -11.88
N LYS A 171 8.50 -12.79 -13.06
CA LYS A 171 7.63 -13.96 -13.17
C LYS A 171 8.21 -15.15 -12.38
N ILE A 172 7.43 -15.64 -11.42
CA ILE A 172 7.76 -16.83 -10.66
C ILE A 172 7.65 -18.06 -11.57
N PRO A 173 8.70 -18.89 -11.71
CA PRO A 173 8.63 -20.11 -12.49
C PRO A 173 7.72 -21.16 -11.80
N GLY A 174 7.27 -22.16 -12.54
CA GLY A 174 6.43 -23.24 -12.01
C GLY A 174 5.20 -23.50 -12.87
N ASN A 175 4.88 -24.77 -13.06
CA ASN A 175 3.73 -25.24 -13.83
C ASN A 175 2.49 -25.43 -12.95
N SER A 176 2.65 -25.62 -11.64
CA SER A 176 1.55 -25.66 -10.66
C SER A 176 1.58 -24.46 -9.68
N ASP A 177 0.50 -24.28 -8.93
CA ASP A 177 0.46 -23.28 -7.85
C ASP A 177 1.48 -23.62 -6.75
N GLU A 178 1.61 -24.89 -6.37
CA GLU A 178 2.58 -25.33 -5.36
C GLU A 178 4.03 -25.08 -5.79
N GLU A 179 4.35 -25.34 -7.07
CA GLU A 179 5.68 -25.03 -7.59
C GLU A 179 5.96 -23.52 -7.54
N ARG A 180 4.96 -22.70 -7.91
CA ARG A 180 5.10 -21.24 -7.85
C ARG A 180 5.25 -20.75 -6.41
N ASP A 181 4.45 -21.25 -5.47
CA ASP A 181 4.57 -20.91 -4.05
C ASP A 181 5.95 -21.26 -3.49
N HIS A 182 6.45 -22.45 -3.83
CA HIS A 182 7.80 -22.87 -3.45
C HIS A 182 8.86 -21.92 -4.01
N TYR A 183 8.80 -21.59 -5.30
CA TYR A 183 9.78 -20.68 -5.91
C TYR A 183 9.65 -19.25 -5.38
N ALA A 184 8.44 -18.75 -5.10
CA ALA A 184 8.24 -17.45 -4.48
C ALA A 184 8.94 -17.36 -3.12
N ALA A 185 8.83 -18.40 -2.29
CA ALA A 185 9.44 -18.44 -0.96
C ALA A 185 10.96 -18.71 -0.98
N THR A 186 11.50 -19.34 -2.02
CA THR A 186 12.88 -19.85 -2.02
C THR A 186 13.83 -19.17 -3.01
N LEU A 187 13.33 -18.55 -4.09
CA LEU A 187 14.18 -17.87 -5.06
C LEU A 187 14.99 -16.74 -4.41
N PRO A 188 16.27 -16.55 -4.78
CA PRO A 188 17.05 -15.41 -4.29
C PRO A 188 16.32 -14.09 -4.59
N PRO A 189 16.32 -13.10 -3.68
CA PRO A 189 15.62 -11.82 -3.90
C PRO A 189 16.01 -11.13 -5.23
N ALA A 190 17.27 -11.25 -5.66
CA ALA A 190 17.77 -10.70 -6.92
C ALA A 190 17.20 -11.38 -8.19
N LYS A 191 16.45 -12.48 -8.03
CA LYS A 191 15.66 -13.11 -9.10
C LYS A 191 14.20 -12.67 -9.08
N LEU A 192 13.73 -12.10 -7.98
CA LEU A 192 12.38 -11.57 -7.82
C LEU A 192 12.32 -10.09 -8.18
N LEU A 193 13.25 -9.29 -7.68
CA LEU A 193 13.37 -7.88 -7.99
C LEU A 193 14.66 -7.64 -8.78
N THR A 194 14.54 -7.49 -10.08
CA THR A 194 15.71 -7.40 -10.98
C THR A 194 16.04 -5.97 -11.40
N GLU A 195 15.05 -5.09 -11.36
CA GLU A 195 15.18 -3.73 -11.85
C GLU A 195 15.61 -2.76 -10.75
N ARG A 196 16.21 -1.63 -11.15
CA ARG A 196 16.51 -0.51 -10.24
C ARG A 196 15.33 0.46 -10.25
N PRO A 197 15.13 1.24 -9.18
CA PRO A 197 14.08 2.25 -9.14
C PRO A 197 14.12 3.17 -10.35
N THR A 198 12.94 3.59 -10.79
CA THR A 198 12.78 4.69 -11.74
C THR A 198 12.12 5.86 -11.03
N ASP A 199 12.13 7.04 -11.64
CA ASP A 199 11.46 8.25 -11.16
C ASP A 199 9.95 8.07 -10.88
N TYR A 200 9.35 7.04 -11.48
CA TYR A 200 8.01 6.56 -11.19
C TYR A 200 7.95 5.32 -10.28
N ARG A 201 8.79 4.30 -10.53
CA ARG A 201 8.77 3.01 -9.82
C ARG A 201 9.60 3.12 -8.55
N ARG A 202 8.96 3.36 -7.40
CA ARG A 202 9.62 3.78 -6.14
C ARG A 202 9.54 2.78 -4.98
N TRP A 203 8.73 1.75 -5.12
CA TRP A 203 8.52 0.77 -4.05
C TRP A 203 8.28 -0.63 -4.62
N TRP A 204 8.22 -1.66 -3.77
CA TRP A 204 8.01 -3.05 -4.16
C TRP A 204 6.91 -3.67 -3.32
N ASN A 205 5.84 -4.15 -3.98
CA ASN A 205 4.65 -4.70 -3.35
C ASN A 205 4.69 -6.24 -3.39
N ASN A 206 4.57 -6.90 -2.24
CA ASN A 206 4.81 -8.35 -2.14
C ASN A 206 3.73 -9.07 -1.36
N SER A 207 3.36 -10.25 -1.84
CA SER A 207 2.55 -11.19 -1.06
C SER A 207 3.39 -11.87 0.02
N TRP A 208 2.75 -12.31 1.10
CA TRP A 208 3.43 -13.10 2.13
C TRP A 208 3.91 -14.49 1.64
N HIS A 209 3.41 -14.98 0.51
CA HIS A 209 3.90 -16.19 -0.16
C HIS A 209 5.41 -16.15 -0.44
N GLU A 210 5.99 -14.95 -0.56
CA GLU A 210 7.43 -14.79 -0.78
C GLU A 210 8.25 -14.99 0.50
N VAL A 211 7.62 -14.98 1.68
CA VAL A 211 8.27 -15.14 2.98
C VAL A 211 8.05 -16.54 3.53
N GLU A 212 6.80 -16.99 3.57
CA GLU A 212 6.41 -18.33 4.02
C GLU A 212 5.75 -19.07 2.85
N GLU A 213 6.22 -20.29 2.55
CA GLU A 213 5.71 -21.10 1.44
C GLU A 213 4.21 -21.38 1.60
N GLY A 214 3.42 -20.98 0.60
CA GLY A 214 1.95 -21.06 0.65
C GLY A 214 1.26 -19.93 1.43
N GLY A 215 2.02 -18.92 1.86
CA GLY A 215 1.50 -17.68 2.44
C GLY A 215 0.82 -17.86 3.79
N GLN A 216 -0.12 -16.98 4.09
CA GLN A 216 -0.78 -16.84 5.38
C GLN A 216 -1.53 -18.11 5.78
N THR A 217 -2.27 -18.70 4.83
CA THR A 217 -3.14 -19.87 5.07
C THR A 217 -2.37 -21.18 5.30
N ARG A 218 -1.09 -21.24 4.93
CA ARG A 218 -0.20 -22.39 5.18
C ARG A 218 0.93 -22.08 6.16
N ALA A 219 0.93 -20.89 6.74
CA ALA A 219 1.95 -20.48 7.70
C ALA A 219 1.95 -21.38 8.93
N GLY A 220 3.15 -21.81 9.33
CA GLY A 220 3.37 -22.64 10.50
C GLY A 220 3.84 -21.84 11.72
N ALA A 221 4.55 -22.51 12.62
CA ALA A 221 5.31 -21.82 13.65
C ALA A 221 6.39 -20.94 12.98
N TRP A 222 6.50 -19.67 13.39
CA TRP A 222 7.52 -18.77 12.86
C TRP A 222 8.92 -19.26 13.20
N THR A 223 9.79 -19.38 12.20
CA THR A 223 11.12 -19.97 12.34
C THR A 223 12.23 -18.97 12.09
N ALA A 224 13.47 -19.37 12.43
CA ALA A 224 14.66 -18.64 12.06
C ALA A 224 14.88 -18.57 10.54
N SER A 225 14.29 -19.49 9.75
CA SER A 225 14.38 -19.49 8.30
C SER A 225 13.54 -18.36 7.71
N ASP A 226 12.29 -18.23 8.17
CA ASP A 226 11.35 -17.19 7.72
C ASP A 226 11.90 -15.80 8.05
N ALA A 227 12.47 -15.65 9.26
CA ALA A 227 13.14 -14.42 9.65
C ALA A 227 14.35 -14.08 8.76
N ARG A 228 15.14 -15.08 8.33
CA ARG A 228 16.25 -14.85 7.37
C ARG A 228 15.71 -14.50 5.99
N ARG A 229 14.63 -15.14 5.55
CA ARG A 229 13.99 -14.90 4.26
C ARG A 229 13.47 -13.47 4.16
N LEU A 230 12.65 -13.05 5.13
CA LEU A 230 12.12 -11.69 5.22
C LEU A 230 13.23 -10.63 5.20
N ARG A 231 14.27 -10.80 6.03
CA ARG A 231 15.42 -9.87 6.04
C ARG A 231 16.18 -9.84 4.71
N ALA A 232 16.27 -10.96 4.00
CA ALA A 232 16.94 -11.00 2.71
C ALA A 232 16.17 -10.20 1.65
N LEU A 233 14.85 -10.30 1.62
CA LEU A 233 13.97 -9.51 0.74
C LEU A 233 14.08 -8.02 1.05
N VAL A 234 13.91 -7.64 2.32
CA VAL A 234 13.97 -6.23 2.75
C VAL A 234 15.34 -5.62 2.44
N LYS A 235 16.43 -6.30 2.84
CA LYS A 235 17.80 -5.84 2.56
C LYS A 235 18.07 -5.68 1.07
N HIS A 236 17.49 -6.55 0.24
CA HIS A 236 17.65 -6.45 -1.21
C HIS A 236 16.95 -5.22 -1.78
N ALA A 237 15.68 -5.00 -1.42
CA ALA A 237 14.90 -3.84 -1.83
C ALA A 237 15.58 -2.52 -1.41
N HIS A 238 15.95 -2.41 -0.14
CA HIS A 238 16.62 -1.22 0.41
C HIS A 238 17.98 -0.96 -0.26
N ARG A 239 18.75 -2.01 -0.57
CA ARG A 239 20.03 -1.85 -1.29
C ARG A 239 19.84 -1.28 -2.70
N LEU A 240 18.72 -1.60 -3.36
CA LEU A 240 18.39 -1.04 -4.67
C LEU A 240 17.76 0.37 -4.57
N GLY A 241 17.28 0.76 -3.38
CA GLY A 241 16.65 2.05 -3.13
C GLY A 241 15.13 2.04 -3.21
N TYR A 242 14.50 0.88 -3.04
CA TYR A 242 13.04 0.73 -2.97
C TYR A 242 12.55 0.73 -1.53
N TRP A 243 11.37 1.32 -1.28
CA TRP A 243 10.53 0.90 -0.16
C TRP A 243 9.94 -0.49 -0.42
N ILE A 244 9.66 -1.26 0.62
CA ILE A 244 9.07 -2.61 0.51
C ILE A 244 7.80 -2.75 1.35
N ARG A 245 6.79 -3.41 0.75
CA ARG A 245 5.51 -3.75 1.38
C ARG A 245 5.29 -5.25 1.43
N PHE A 246 4.59 -5.71 2.47
CA PHE A 246 3.98 -7.04 2.52
C PHE A 246 2.49 -6.97 2.83
N TYR A 247 1.69 -7.77 2.12
CA TYR A 247 0.23 -7.83 2.28
C TYR A 247 -0.36 -9.24 2.24
N THR A 248 -1.52 -9.48 2.83
CA THR A 248 -2.10 -8.75 3.99
C THR A 248 -1.86 -9.62 5.22
N LEU A 249 -1.39 -9.06 6.32
CA LEU A 249 -0.95 -9.82 7.48
C LEU A 249 -2.04 -9.84 8.55
N ASP A 250 -3.07 -10.65 8.33
CA ASP A 250 -4.22 -10.73 9.23
C ASP A 250 -4.21 -12.01 10.05
N GLY A 251 -4.87 -12.01 11.20
CA GLY A 251 -5.01 -13.17 12.04
C GLY A 251 -6.23 -13.04 12.94
N PHE A 252 -7.22 -13.88 12.69
CA PHE A 252 -8.50 -13.84 13.38
C PHE A 252 -9.14 -15.24 13.40
N PRO A 253 -9.98 -15.52 14.42
CA PRO A 253 -10.81 -16.72 14.43
C PRO A 253 -11.72 -16.77 13.19
N ALA A 254 -11.98 -17.96 12.65
CA ALA A 254 -12.75 -18.09 11.40
C ALA A 254 -14.21 -17.57 11.50
N ASP A 255 -14.76 -17.49 12.71
CA ASP A 255 -16.09 -16.98 13.02
C ASP A 255 -16.17 -15.46 13.21
N ASP A 256 -15.05 -14.75 13.11
CA ASP A 256 -14.96 -13.30 13.32
C ASP A 256 -15.10 -12.52 11.98
N ASP A 257 -16.35 -12.26 11.55
CA ASP A 257 -16.63 -11.51 10.31
C ASP A 257 -16.61 -9.99 10.51
N HIS A 258 -15.44 -9.41 10.26
CA HIS A 258 -15.24 -7.96 10.14
C HIS A 258 -15.01 -7.49 8.70
N GLY A 259 -15.36 -8.32 7.71
CA GLY A 259 -15.04 -8.08 6.31
C GLY A 259 -13.55 -8.21 6.01
N TRP A 260 -12.88 -9.12 6.73
CA TRP A 260 -11.49 -9.54 6.54
C TRP A 260 -11.45 -10.80 5.68
N ASP A 261 -10.43 -10.95 4.84
CA ASP A 261 -10.33 -12.06 3.91
C ASP A 261 -9.63 -13.27 4.55
N GLN A 262 -10.27 -14.45 4.50
CA GLN A 262 -9.69 -15.71 4.96
C GLN A 262 -8.41 -16.09 4.19
N GLY A 263 -8.24 -15.61 2.96
CA GLY A 263 -7.02 -15.79 2.17
C GLY A 263 -5.79 -15.13 2.80
N TYR A 264 -5.99 -14.15 3.69
CA TYR A 264 -4.91 -13.44 4.41
C TYR A 264 -4.79 -13.83 5.87
N ASN A 265 -5.55 -14.82 6.33
CA ASN A 265 -5.68 -15.15 7.74
C ASN A 265 -4.63 -16.17 8.22
N PHE A 266 -3.78 -15.77 9.17
CA PHE A 266 -2.87 -16.64 9.93
C PHE A 266 -3.57 -17.50 11.01
N GLY A 267 -4.90 -17.39 11.13
CA GLY A 267 -5.75 -18.17 12.03
C GLY A 267 -5.87 -17.63 13.46
N SER A 268 -5.05 -16.65 13.86
CA SER A 268 -5.14 -15.99 15.17
C SER A 268 -4.40 -14.66 15.19
N LEU A 269 -4.86 -13.75 16.05
CA LEU A 269 -4.22 -12.44 16.24
C LEU A 269 -2.78 -12.59 16.75
N GLU A 270 -2.51 -13.58 17.60
CA GLU A 270 -1.16 -13.93 18.04
C GLU A 270 -0.27 -14.34 16.86
N GLY A 271 -0.81 -15.13 15.92
CA GLY A 271 -0.13 -15.51 14.69
C GLY A 271 0.27 -14.30 13.85
N ALA A 272 -0.65 -13.37 13.62
CA ALA A 272 -0.40 -12.11 12.92
C ALA A 272 0.64 -11.24 13.65
N ARG A 273 0.50 -11.07 14.97
CA ARG A 273 1.40 -10.25 15.80
C ARG A 273 2.85 -10.74 15.73
N VAL A 274 3.10 -12.04 15.60
CA VAL A 274 4.45 -12.56 15.38
C VAL A 274 5.03 -12.04 14.05
N ARG A 275 4.25 -12.05 12.97
CA ARG A 275 4.68 -11.57 11.64
C ARG A 275 4.81 -10.06 11.58
N TRP A 276 3.91 -9.32 12.21
CA TRP A 276 4.03 -7.87 12.36
C TRP A 276 5.33 -7.48 13.07
N ARG A 277 5.63 -8.13 14.20
CA ARG A 277 6.87 -7.90 14.95
C ARG A 277 8.10 -8.22 14.10
N ALA A 278 8.08 -9.33 13.36
CA ALA A 278 9.17 -9.69 12.45
C ALA A 278 9.34 -8.67 11.30
N ALA A 279 8.25 -8.18 10.71
CA ALA A 279 8.27 -7.16 9.66
C ALA A 279 8.80 -5.82 10.17
N ILE A 280 8.39 -5.40 11.37
CA ILE A 280 8.94 -4.21 12.04
C ILE A 280 10.45 -4.37 12.27
N GLU A 281 10.90 -5.52 12.80
CA GLU A 281 12.33 -5.77 13.05
C GLU A 281 13.18 -5.87 11.79
N ALA A 282 12.61 -6.42 10.71
CA ALA A 282 13.30 -6.51 9.43
C ALA A 282 13.41 -5.15 8.72
N GLY A 283 12.64 -4.14 9.13
CA GLY A 283 12.60 -2.82 8.53
C GLY A 283 11.65 -2.70 7.33
N VAL A 284 10.56 -3.47 7.30
CA VAL A 284 9.53 -3.33 6.25
C VAL A 284 8.92 -1.92 6.30
N ASP A 285 8.83 -1.26 5.13
CA ASP A 285 8.37 0.12 5.03
C ASP A 285 6.85 0.22 5.17
N PHE A 286 6.09 -0.70 4.56
CA PHE A 286 4.62 -0.76 4.63
C PHE A 286 4.15 -2.15 5.07
N ILE A 287 3.43 -2.24 6.18
CA ILE A 287 2.88 -3.49 6.69
C ILE A 287 1.37 -3.42 6.57
N ALA A 288 0.81 -4.14 5.60
CA ALA A 288 -0.61 -4.12 5.32
C ALA A 288 -1.37 -5.10 6.19
N THR A 289 -2.45 -4.63 6.81
CA THR A 289 -3.38 -5.45 7.60
C THR A 289 -4.75 -4.79 7.66
N ASP A 290 -5.80 -5.60 7.67
CA ASP A 290 -7.15 -5.13 7.98
C ASP A 290 -7.32 -4.85 9.49
N GLN A 291 -6.44 -5.37 10.35
CA GLN A 291 -6.38 -5.17 11.80
C GLN A 291 -5.44 -3.99 12.17
N TYR A 292 -5.54 -2.89 11.43
CA TYR A 292 -4.60 -1.77 11.49
C TYR A 292 -4.55 -1.05 12.86
N GLU A 293 -5.62 -1.11 13.66
CA GLU A 293 -5.62 -0.57 15.02
C GLU A 293 -4.75 -1.39 15.97
N ASP A 294 -4.78 -2.73 15.86
CA ASP A 294 -3.92 -3.63 16.63
C ASP A 294 -2.45 -3.45 16.26
N LEU A 295 -2.15 -3.37 14.95
CA LEU A 295 -0.80 -3.11 14.49
C LEU A 295 -0.29 -1.74 14.96
N ALA A 296 -1.14 -0.70 14.96
CA ALA A 296 -0.77 0.60 15.51
C ALA A 296 -0.40 0.54 16.99
N GLN A 297 -1.11 -0.28 17.79
CA GLN A 297 -0.77 -0.49 19.20
C GLN A 297 0.59 -1.18 19.37
N GLU A 298 0.86 -2.22 18.56
CA GLU A 298 2.16 -2.92 18.56
C GLU A 298 3.32 -1.98 18.18
N MET A 299 3.13 -1.11 17.18
CA MET A 299 4.14 -0.12 16.78
C MET A 299 4.40 0.91 17.89
N LYS A 300 3.36 1.39 18.58
CA LYS A 300 3.47 2.33 19.71
C LYS A 300 4.19 1.72 20.90
N ALA A 301 3.87 0.47 21.25
CA ALA A 301 4.51 -0.25 22.34
C ALA A 301 6.02 -0.38 22.14
N ARG A 302 6.49 -0.56 20.90
CA ARG A 302 7.93 -0.63 20.56
C ARG A 302 8.63 0.73 20.50
N SER A 303 7.90 1.79 20.19
CA SER A 303 8.46 3.15 20.10
C SER A 303 8.66 3.80 21.46
N THR A 304 8.06 3.23 22.51
CA THR A 304 8.23 3.68 23.89
C THR A 304 9.46 3.00 24.48
N PRO A 305 10.53 3.72 24.84
CA PRO A 305 11.66 3.10 25.53
C PRO A 305 11.15 2.48 26.83
N ALA A 306 11.50 1.22 27.08
CA ALA A 306 11.19 0.56 28.35
C ALA A 306 11.67 1.48 29.48
N ALA A 307 10.74 1.92 30.34
CA ALA A 307 11.09 2.69 31.52
C ALA A 307 12.17 1.91 32.27
N VAL A 308 13.38 2.47 32.30
CA VAL A 308 14.47 1.93 33.09
C VAL A 308 13.98 1.97 34.53
N SER A 309 13.54 0.82 35.03
CA SER A 309 13.22 0.64 36.44
C SER A 309 14.55 0.70 37.19
N SER A 310 14.91 1.89 37.64
CA SER A 310 15.92 2.06 38.66
C SER A 310 15.40 1.42 39.94
N ARG A 311 15.98 0.27 40.30
CA ARG A 311 16.03 -0.18 41.69
C ARG A 311 17.27 0.41 42.34
#